data_AF-A0A3D0HG07-F1
#
_entry.id   AF-A0A3D0HG07-F1
#
_cell.length_a   1.000
_cell.length_b   1.000
_cell.length_c   1.000
_cell.angle_alpha   90.00
_cell.angle_beta   90.00
_cell.angle_gamma   90.00
#
_symmetry.space_group_name_H-M   'P 1'
#
loop_
_entity.id
_entity.type
_entity.pdbx_description
1 polymer ?
#
loop_
_entity_poly.entity_id
_entity_poly.type
_entity_poly.pdbx_seq_one_letter_code
_entity_poly.pdbx_strand_id
1 'polypeptide(L)'
;MSGSVKKSRAAVERRNLIVPQMRDYDELGMRQEWVPHLMYFHPRNVALKSVTTDEFGFRNTTGAKPGAPTALLVGGSSVFGIGATSDAMTISSLLNSATKYNWHNFGGRAFNSTQEAILVHLSNTKKIDGPIVVMSGANNLTRSLMSGSFSKMFGAFFHQGLFESQMRSAAVGNRALTRQLVAGLRERFGVGKKQHSQTA
;
A
#
# COMPACT_ATOMS: atom_id res chain seq x y z
N MET A 1 -31.40 -4.76 7.75
CA MET A 1 -30.24 -5.03 6.86
C MET A 1 -30.75 -5.39 5.47
N SER A 2 -30.29 -4.73 4.41
CA SER A 2 -30.74 -5.00 3.04
C SER A 2 -30.33 -6.41 2.58
N GLY A 3 -31.10 -7.02 1.67
CA GLY A 3 -30.82 -8.38 1.16
C GLY A 3 -29.46 -8.53 0.48
N SER A 4 -28.89 -7.44 -0.05
CA SER A 4 -27.56 -7.41 -0.67
C SER A 4 -26.44 -7.65 0.36
N VAL A 5 -26.53 -7.03 1.54
CA VAL A 5 -25.53 -7.17 2.60
C VAL A 5 -25.49 -8.60 3.15
N LYS A 6 -26.65 -9.23 3.31
CA LYS A 6 -26.74 -10.64 3.76
C LYS A 6 -26.08 -11.60 2.76
N LYS A 7 -26.32 -11.41 1.45
CA LYS A 7 -25.70 -12.22 0.40
C LYS A 7 -24.18 -12.06 0.38
N SER A 8 -23.68 -10.82 0.50
CA SER A 8 -22.24 -10.54 0.54
C SER A 8 -21.57 -11.23 1.74
N ARG A 9 -22.15 -11.12 2.93
CA ARG A 9 -21.64 -11.78 4.13
C ARG A 9 -21.59 -13.30 3.99
N ALA A 10 -22.67 -13.92 3.50
CA ALA A 10 -22.71 -15.36 3.27
C ALA A 10 -21.64 -15.83 2.25
N ALA A 11 -21.35 -15.02 1.22
CA ALA A 11 -20.29 -15.33 0.26
C ALA A 11 -18.89 -15.29 0.90
N VAL A 12 -18.61 -14.29 1.75
CA VAL A 12 -17.35 -14.21 2.51
C VAL A 12 -17.21 -15.37 3.49
N GLU A 13 -18.28 -15.72 4.20
CA GLU A 13 -18.29 -16.88 5.11
C GLU A 13 -18.00 -18.18 4.35
N ARG A 14 -18.66 -18.41 3.21
CA ARG A 14 -18.40 -19.59 2.36
C ARG A 14 -16.98 -19.61 1.83
N ARG A 15 -16.46 -18.48 1.34
CA ARG A 15 -15.07 -18.36 0.88
C ARG A 15 -14.09 -18.77 1.99
N ASN A 16 -14.34 -18.32 3.23
CA ASN A 16 -13.47 -18.61 4.37
C ASN A 16 -13.52 -20.07 4.85
N LEU A 17 -14.50 -20.87 4.41
CA LEU A 17 -14.50 -22.31 4.60
C LEU A 17 -13.63 -23.03 3.56
N ILE A 18 -13.62 -22.54 2.32
CA ILE A 18 -12.90 -23.17 1.18
C ILE A 18 -11.42 -22.75 1.17
N VAL A 19 -11.16 -21.46 1.40
CA VAL A 19 -9.82 -20.85 1.42
C VAL A 19 -9.63 -20.06 2.72
N PRO A 20 -9.43 -20.76 3.85
CA PRO A 20 -9.42 -20.15 5.17
C PRO A 20 -8.32 -19.08 5.37
N GLN A 21 -7.22 -19.16 4.62
CA GLN A 21 -6.14 -18.17 4.60
C GLN A 21 -6.61 -16.76 4.19
N MET A 22 -7.72 -16.67 3.45
CA MET A 22 -8.27 -15.37 3.03
C MET A 22 -8.73 -14.50 4.20
N ARG A 23 -8.97 -15.08 5.39
CA ARG A 23 -9.24 -14.31 6.61
C ARG A 23 -8.08 -13.38 6.95
N ASP A 24 -6.85 -13.88 6.85
CA ASP A 24 -5.66 -13.10 7.17
C ASP A 24 -5.47 -11.93 6.19
N TYR A 25 -5.76 -12.17 4.90
CA TYR A 25 -5.71 -11.13 3.88
C TYR A 25 -6.81 -10.09 4.01
N ASP A 26 -8.02 -10.48 4.42
CA ASP A 26 -9.08 -9.54 4.76
C ASP A 26 -8.66 -8.67 5.95
N GLU A 27 -8.16 -9.27 7.02
CA GLU A 27 -7.66 -8.55 8.21
C GLU A 27 -6.55 -7.57 7.85
N LEU A 28 -5.56 -8.01 7.07
CA LEU A 28 -4.50 -7.15 6.55
C LEU A 28 -5.08 -5.98 5.73
N GLY A 29 -6.18 -6.20 5.00
CA GLY A 29 -6.79 -5.20 4.10
C GLY A 29 -7.53 -4.12 4.85
N MET A 30 -8.12 -4.46 5.99
CA MET A 30 -8.80 -3.50 6.86
C MET A 30 -7.83 -2.57 7.62
N ARG A 31 -6.55 -2.96 7.71
CA ARG A 31 -5.51 -2.23 8.45
C ARG A 31 -4.51 -1.50 7.53
N GLN A 32 -4.88 -1.22 6.29
CA GLN A 32 -3.99 -0.49 5.38
C GLN A 32 -3.64 0.90 5.95
N GLU A 33 -2.38 1.28 5.80
CA GLU A 33 -1.86 2.55 6.28
C GLU A 33 -1.80 3.55 5.13
N TRP A 34 -2.11 4.83 5.40
CA TRP A 34 -1.91 5.90 4.43
C TRP A 34 -0.42 6.13 4.21
N VAL A 35 0.01 6.15 2.95
CA VAL A 35 1.41 6.41 2.57
C VAL A 35 1.46 7.50 1.49
N PRO A 36 2.18 8.60 1.69
CA PRO A 36 2.34 9.62 0.67
C PRO A 36 2.81 9.04 -0.67
N HIS A 37 2.28 9.55 -1.78
CA HIS A 37 2.55 9.12 -3.16
C HIS A 37 2.01 7.74 -3.54
N LEU A 38 2.07 6.75 -2.65
CA LEU A 38 1.48 5.42 -2.84
C LEU A 38 -0.02 5.38 -2.54
N MET A 39 -0.54 6.40 -1.84
CA MET A 39 -1.89 6.51 -1.26
C MET A 39 -2.12 5.55 -0.11
N TYR A 40 -1.74 4.29 -0.22
CA TYR A 40 -1.84 3.33 0.87
C TYR A 40 -0.78 2.25 0.73
N PHE A 41 -0.42 1.62 1.84
CA PHE A 41 0.40 0.43 1.85
C PHE A 41 -0.03 -0.54 2.95
N HIS A 42 0.62 -1.68 3.05
CA HIS A 42 0.28 -2.67 4.05
C HIS A 42 0.67 -2.20 5.45
N PRO A 43 -0.04 -2.69 6.49
CA PRO A 43 0.38 -2.49 7.86
C PRO A 43 1.79 -3.06 8.11
N ARG A 44 2.55 -2.38 8.97
CA ARG A 44 3.91 -2.78 9.37
C ARG A 44 3.89 -3.87 10.44
N ASN A 45 4.94 -4.69 10.49
CA ASN A 45 5.17 -5.68 11.55
C ASN A 45 3.99 -6.63 11.79
N VAL A 46 3.27 -7.02 10.73
CA VAL A 46 2.16 -7.97 10.86
C VAL A 46 2.71 -9.39 10.96
N ALA A 47 2.15 -10.16 11.89
CA ALA A 47 2.43 -11.59 12.04
C ALA A 47 1.12 -12.38 12.05
N LEU A 48 0.57 -12.69 10.87
CA LEU A 48 -0.55 -13.61 10.71
C LEU A 48 -0.06 -14.94 10.13
N LYS A 49 -0.87 -15.99 10.28
CA LYS A 49 -0.50 -17.36 9.87
C LYS A 49 -0.11 -17.42 8.39
N SER A 50 -0.88 -16.75 7.54
CA SER A 50 -0.75 -16.83 6.08
C SER A 50 0.06 -15.67 5.51
N VAL A 51 0.34 -14.62 6.29
CA VAL A 51 1.03 -13.41 5.85
C VAL A 51 1.76 -12.71 6.99
N THR A 52 3.03 -12.40 6.76
CA THR A 52 3.77 -11.47 7.61
C THR A 52 4.33 -10.29 6.83
N THR A 53 4.49 -9.15 7.50
CA THR A 53 5.11 -7.96 6.91
C THR A 53 6.28 -7.47 7.77
N ASP A 54 7.27 -6.87 7.12
CA ASP A 54 8.40 -6.24 7.80
C ASP A 54 8.02 -4.88 8.41
N GLU A 55 9.02 -4.20 8.97
CA GLU A 55 8.89 -2.90 9.61
C GLU A 55 8.46 -1.77 8.65
N PHE A 56 8.51 -2.00 7.33
CA PHE A 56 8.11 -1.07 6.28
C PHE A 56 6.82 -1.50 5.56
N GLY A 57 6.25 -2.66 5.90
CA GLY A 57 5.02 -3.18 5.28
C GLY A 57 5.25 -4.04 4.04
N PHE A 58 6.50 -4.39 3.69
CA PHE A 58 6.77 -5.36 2.63
C PHE A 58 6.48 -6.77 3.11
N ARG A 59 6.08 -7.63 2.18
CA ARG A 59 5.87 -9.05 2.46
C ARG A 59 7.19 -9.73 2.76
N ASN A 60 7.30 -10.39 3.91
CA ASN A 60 8.50 -11.17 4.23
C ASN A 60 8.65 -12.35 3.26
N THR A 61 9.91 -12.66 2.93
CA THR A 61 10.28 -13.77 2.06
C THR A 61 11.14 -14.77 2.82
N THR A 62 10.94 -16.06 2.58
CA THR A 62 11.71 -17.13 3.20
C THR A 62 12.74 -17.72 2.22
N GLY A 63 13.68 -18.51 2.73
CA GLY A 63 14.66 -19.23 1.89
C GLY A 63 15.82 -18.37 1.39
N ALA A 64 15.98 -17.14 1.90
CA ALA A 64 17.11 -16.28 1.58
C ALA A 64 18.44 -16.92 2.00
N LYS A 65 19.46 -16.75 1.16
CA LYS A 65 20.80 -17.32 1.31
C LYS A 65 21.78 -16.22 1.76
N PRO A 66 22.59 -16.44 2.80
CA PRO A 66 23.61 -15.47 3.21
C PRO A 66 24.54 -15.10 2.05
N GLY A 67 24.73 -13.80 1.81
CA GLY A 67 25.64 -13.28 0.78
C GLY A 67 25.15 -13.43 -0.67
N ALA A 68 23.97 -14.00 -0.92
CA ALA A 68 23.44 -14.10 -2.27
C ALA A 68 23.02 -12.72 -2.84
N PRO A 69 23.15 -12.50 -4.17
CA PRO A 69 22.83 -11.22 -4.78
C PRO A 69 21.33 -10.90 -4.67
N THR A 70 21.02 -9.64 -4.39
CA THR A 70 19.65 -9.12 -4.26
C THR A 70 18.93 -9.07 -5.60
N ALA A 71 17.72 -9.62 -5.69
CA ALA A 71 16.81 -9.51 -6.84
C ALA A 71 15.44 -9.00 -6.37
N LEU A 72 14.68 -8.37 -7.27
CA LEU A 72 13.35 -7.84 -6.95
C LEU A 72 12.28 -8.48 -7.82
N LEU A 73 11.17 -8.88 -7.20
CA LEU A 73 9.93 -9.18 -7.90
C LEU A 73 8.91 -8.08 -7.58
N VAL A 74 8.51 -7.32 -8.58
CA VAL A 74 7.69 -6.10 -8.45
C VAL A 74 6.32 -6.34 -9.07
N GLY A 75 5.23 -5.92 -8.43
CA GLY A 75 3.91 -5.99 -9.04
C GLY A 75 2.74 -5.81 -8.09
N GLY A 76 1.56 -6.26 -8.54
CA GLY A 76 0.32 -6.14 -7.78
C GLY A 76 0.10 -7.24 -6.74
N SER A 77 -1.17 -7.55 -6.49
CA SER A 77 -1.60 -8.55 -5.48
C SER A 77 -1.06 -9.96 -5.70
N SER A 78 -0.80 -10.34 -6.96
CA SER A 78 -0.24 -11.65 -7.29
C SER A 78 1.22 -11.77 -6.87
N VAL A 79 2.01 -10.69 -7.00
CA VAL A 79 3.38 -10.63 -6.45
C VAL A 79 3.33 -10.65 -4.94
N PHE A 80 2.47 -9.83 -4.32
CA PHE A 80 2.29 -9.84 -2.86
C PHE A 80 1.89 -11.22 -2.31
N GLY A 81 1.28 -12.07 -3.16
CA GLY A 81 0.91 -13.43 -2.84
C GLY A 81 -0.46 -13.53 -2.18
N ILE A 82 -1.44 -12.73 -2.61
CA ILE A 82 -2.83 -12.91 -2.17
C ILE A 82 -3.28 -14.35 -2.46
N GLY A 83 -3.78 -15.05 -1.44
CA GLY A 83 -4.21 -16.43 -1.53
C GLY A 83 -3.15 -17.47 -1.16
N ALA A 84 -1.89 -17.08 -1.00
CA ALA A 84 -0.85 -17.96 -0.47
C ALA A 84 -1.17 -18.37 0.98
N THR A 85 -0.79 -19.58 1.38
CA THR A 85 -1.08 -20.11 2.71
C THR A 85 -0.01 -19.79 3.75
N SER A 86 1.13 -19.26 3.31
CA SER A 86 2.24 -18.77 4.15
C SER A 86 3.22 -17.94 3.31
N ASP A 87 4.18 -17.28 3.97
CA ASP A 87 5.27 -16.55 3.30
C ASP A 87 6.09 -17.46 2.37
N ALA A 88 6.28 -18.73 2.77
CA ALA A 88 7.03 -19.72 2.00
C ALA A 88 6.37 -20.10 0.66
N MET A 89 5.05 -19.88 0.54
CA MET A 89 4.28 -20.20 -0.67
C MET A 89 4.14 -19.01 -1.62
N THR A 90 4.84 -17.89 -1.36
CA THR A 90 4.88 -16.75 -2.28
C THR A 90 5.90 -16.99 -3.41
N ILE A 91 5.69 -16.36 -4.57
CA ILE A 91 6.61 -16.49 -5.72
C ILE A 91 8.04 -16.11 -5.32
N SER A 92 8.23 -15.00 -4.59
CA SER A 92 9.56 -14.56 -4.13
C SER A 92 10.25 -15.61 -3.25
N SER A 93 9.54 -16.23 -2.31
CA SER A 93 10.09 -17.29 -1.46
C SER A 93 10.45 -18.56 -2.25
N LEU A 94 9.60 -18.95 -3.22
CA LEU A 94 9.90 -20.09 -4.09
C LEU A 94 11.11 -19.80 -4.99
N LEU A 95 11.25 -18.56 -5.48
CA LEU A 95 12.42 -18.12 -6.25
C LEU A 95 13.71 -18.07 -5.41
N ASN A 96 13.60 -17.72 -4.11
CA ASN A 96 14.74 -17.81 -3.18
C ASN A 96 15.26 -19.24 -3.10
N SER A 97 14.37 -20.24 -3.02
CA SER A 97 14.78 -21.65 -3.03
C SER A 97 15.35 -22.09 -4.38
N ALA A 98 14.69 -21.72 -5.48
CA ALA A 98 14.98 -22.23 -6.82
C ALA A 98 16.16 -21.54 -7.54
N THR A 99 16.61 -20.37 -7.10
CA THR A 99 17.63 -19.57 -7.81
C THR A 99 18.81 -19.20 -6.93
N LYS A 100 19.85 -18.60 -7.50
CA LYS A 100 21.01 -18.09 -6.76
C LYS A 100 20.77 -16.74 -6.06
N TYR A 101 19.61 -16.12 -6.25
CA TYR A 101 19.32 -14.75 -5.80
C TYR A 101 18.49 -14.73 -4.52
N ASN A 102 18.61 -13.63 -3.77
CA ASN A 102 17.67 -13.24 -2.72
C ASN A 102 16.61 -12.30 -3.29
N TRP A 103 15.48 -12.87 -3.67
CA TRP A 103 14.28 -12.21 -4.16
C TRP A 103 13.51 -11.55 -3.02
N HIS A 104 13.34 -10.23 -3.14
CA HIS A 104 12.44 -9.45 -2.30
C HIS A 104 11.08 -9.26 -2.97
N ASN A 105 10.03 -9.27 -2.15
CA ASN A 105 8.65 -9.13 -2.61
C ASN A 105 8.23 -7.64 -2.62
N PHE A 106 8.26 -7.04 -3.80
CA PHE A 106 7.81 -5.68 -4.08
C PHE A 106 6.37 -5.66 -4.59
N GLY A 107 5.54 -6.51 -3.98
CA GLY A 107 4.13 -6.65 -4.29
C GLY A 107 3.28 -5.67 -3.50
N GLY A 108 2.38 -4.96 -4.17
CA GLY A 108 1.37 -4.10 -3.55
C GLY A 108 -0.04 -4.59 -3.81
N ARG A 109 -0.87 -4.76 -2.77
CA ARG A 109 -2.26 -5.18 -2.95
C ARG A 109 -3.04 -4.14 -3.75
N ALA A 110 -3.67 -4.59 -4.83
CA ALA A 110 -4.45 -3.74 -5.74
C ALA A 110 -3.68 -2.55 -6.34
N PHE A 111 -2.34 -2.60 -6.31
CA PHE A 111 -1.50 -1.58 -6.94
C PHE A 111 -1.61 -1.64 -8.46
N ASN A 112 -1.56 -0.47 -9.08
CA ASN A 112 -1.36 -0.32 -10.51
C ASN A 112 0.13 -0.15 -10.84
N SER A 113 0.47 -0.15 -12.13
CA SER A 113 1.85 -0.01 -12.61
C SER A 113 2.57 1.25 -12.11
N THR A 114 1.85 2.35 -11.91
CA THR A 114 2.43 3.61 -11.41
C THR A 114 2.80 3.49 -9.93
N GLN A 115 1.91 2.92 -9.10
CA GLN A 115 2.20 2.68 -7.69
C GLN A 115 3.37 1.70 -7.52
N GLU A 116 3.46 0.68 -8.37
CA GLU A 116 4.56 -0.28 -8.39
C GLU A 116 5.90 0.39 -8.70
N ALA A 117 5.94 1.26 -9.71
CA ALA A 117 7.15 2.03 -10.04
C ALA A 117 7.56 3.00 -8.93
N ILE A 118 6.58 3.71 -8.34
CA ILE A 118 6.82 4.61 -7.20
C ILE A 118 7.36 3.82 -6.01
N LEU A 119 6.81 2.64 -5.71
CA LEU A 119 7.25 1.81 -4.59
C LEU A 119 8.73 1.46 -4.70
N VAL A 120 9.16 0.99 -5.88
CA VAL A 120 10.58 0.66 -6.14
C VAL A 120 11.46 1.90 -6.05
N HIS A 121 10.99 3.04 -6.56
CA HIS A 121 11.77 4.28 -6.53
C HIS A 121 11.95 4.82 -5.11
N LEU A 122 10.93 4.71 -4.25
CA LEU A 122 10.93 5.27 -2.90
C LEU A 122 11.52 4.34 -1.83
N SER A 123 11.63 3.04 -2.09
CA SER A 123 11.98 2.04 -1.08
C SER A 123 13.42 2.09 -0.55
N ASN A 124 14.26 3.02 -1.05
CA ASN A 124 15.68 3.16 -0.69
C ASN A 124 16.39 1.81 -0.53
N THR A 125 16.12 0.90 -1.47
CA THR A 125 16.64 -0.47 -1.41
C THR A 125 18.16 -0.42 -1.53
N LYS A 126 18.82 -1.33 -0.82
CA LYS A 126 20.25 -1.62 -1.03
C LYS A 126 20.53 -1.87 -2.51
N LYS A 127 21.82 -1.87 -2.87
CA LYS A 127 22.29 -2.28 -4.20
C LYS A 127 21.56 -3.56 -4.66
N ILE A 128 21.00 -3.49 -5.87
CA ILE A 128 20.33 -4.60 -6.53
C ILE A 128 21.36 -5.19 -7.50
N ASP A 129 21.89 -6.36 -7.15
CA ASP A 129 22.95 -7.05 -7.92
C ASP A 129 22.39 -8.10 -8.90
N GLY A 130 21.09 -8.39 -8.80
CA GLY A 130 20.37 -9.35 -9.62
C GLY A 130 19.28 -8.71 -10.48
N PRO A 131 18.41 -9.54 -11.08
CA PRO A 131 17.33 -9.05 -11.93
C PRO A 131 16.24 -8.32 -11.12
N ILE A 132 15.59 -7.38 -11.80
CA ILE A 132 14.31 -6.80 -11.39
C ILE A 132 13.27 -7.34 -12.36
N VAL A 133 12.32 -8.15 -11.87
CA VAL A 133 11.22 -8.70 -12.66
C VAL A 133 9.94 -7.96 -12.31
N VAL A 134 9.25 -7.46 -13.33
CA VAL A 134 8.00 -6.69 -13.17
C VAL A 134 6.83 -7.51 -13.69
N MET A 135 5.86 -7.78 -12.82
CA MET A 135 4.61 -8.49 -13.12
C MET A 135 3.42 -7.55 -12.86
N SER A 136 3.10 -6.73 -13.87
CA SER A 136 2.24 -5.54 -13.76
C SER A 136 1.08 -5.54 -14.75
N GLY A 137 0.18 -4.55 -14.64
CA GLY A 137 -0.79 -4.18 -15.67
C GLY A 137 -2.21 -4.72 -15.47
N ALA A 138 -2.39 -5.79 -14.69
CA ALA A 138 -3.72 -6.39 -14.46
C ALA A 138 -4.71 -5.38 -13.83
N ASN A 139 -4.24 -4.59 -12.86
CA ASN A 139 -5.07 -3.57 -12.23
C ASN A 139 -5.29 -2.35 -13.14
N ASN A 140 -4.32 -1.97 -13.98
CA ASN A 140 -4.51 -0.92 -14.98
C ASN A 140 -5.62 -1.27 -15.95
N LEU A 141 -5.59 -2.50 -16.49
CA LEU A 141 -6.62 -3.01 -17.40
C LEU A 141 -7.99 -3.08 -16.72
N THR A 142 -8.04 -3.67 -15.52
CA THR A 142 -9.31 -3.77 -14.77
C THR A 142 -9.91 -2.38 -14.53
N ARG A 143 -9.06 -1.40 -14.19
CA ARG A 143 -9.51 -0.03 -13.95
C ARG A 143 -9.89 0.74 -15.21
N SER A 144 -9.23 0.51 -16.34
CA SER A 144 -9.64 1.15 -17.59
C SER A 144 -11.01 0.66 -18.07
N LEU A 145 -11.38 -0.58 -17.73
CA LEU A 145 -12.70 -1.16 -18.03
C LEU A 145 -13.79 -0.73 -17.05
N MET A 146 -13.44 -0.40 -15.81
CA MET A 146 -14.37 0.12 -14.82
C MET A 146 -14.59 1.62 -15.08
N SER A 147 -15.64 1.94 -15.85
CA SER A 147 -16.03 3.31 -16.22
C SER A 147 -15.93 4.30 -15.05
N GLY A 148 -15.18 5.40 -15.25
CA GLY A 148 -15.01 6.45 -14.26
C GLY A 148 -14.07 7.55 -14.75
N SER A 149 -13.97 8.64 -13.99
CA SER A 149 -12.95 9.67 -14.20
C SER A 149 -11.60 9.10 -13.75
N PHE A 150 -10.62 9.00 -14.65
CA PHE A 150 -9.25 8.64 -14.31
C PHE A 150 -8.26 9.47 -15.12
N SER A 151 -7.06 9.65 -14.57
CA SER A 151 -6.00 10.31 -15.31
C SER A 151 -5.55 9.40 -16.46
N LYS A 152 -5.65 9.85 -17.71
CA LYS A 152 -5.13 9.09 -18.86
C LYS A 152 -3.63 8.81 -18.73
N MET A 153 -2.89 9.73 -18.09
CA MET A 153 -1.44 9.61 -17.90
C MET A 153 -1.07 8.80 -16.66
N PHE A 154 -1.78 8.99 -15.55
CA PHE A 154 -1.42 8.41 -14.24
C PHE A 154 -2.29 7.21 -13.83
N GLY A 155 -3.26 6.85 -14.66
CA GLY A 155 -4.21 5.77 -14.39
C GLY A 155 -5.16 6.09 -13.23
N ALA A 156 -5.73 5.01 -12.68
CA ALA A 156 -6.57 5.04 -11.48
C ALA A 156 -6.03 4.10 -10.40
N PHE A 157 -6.19 4.47 -9.14
CA PHE A 157 -5.86 3.61 -7.99
C PHE A 157 -7.13 3.11 -7.28
N PHE A 158 -6.98 2.08 -6.45
CA PHE A 158 -8.11 1.33 -5.90
C PHE A 158 -9.14 2.19 -5.14
N HIS A 159 -8.68 3.16 -4.36
CA HIS A 159 -9.53 4.04 -3.55
C HIS A 159 -9.78 5.43 -4.16
N GLN A 160 -9.55 5.63 -5.46
CA GLN A 160 -9.59 6.96 -6.08
C GLN A 160 -10.91 7.70 -5.88
N GLY A 161 -12.05 7.04 -6.11
CA GLY A 161 -13.36 7.70 -5.95
C GLY A 161 -13.62 8.20 -4.53
N LEU A 162 -13.22 7.41 -3.52
CA LEU A 162 -13.32 7.82 -2.12
C LEU A 162 -12.37 9.00 -1.85
N PHE A 163 -11.13 8.93 -2.32
CA PHE A 163 -10.15 10.00 -2.17
C PHE A 163 -10.63 11.32 -2.79
N GLU A 164 -11.10 11.28 -4.05
CA GLU A 164 -11.64 12.47 -4.73
C GLU A 164 -12.86 13.05 -4.00
N SER A 165 -13.77 12.18 -3.54
CA SER A 165 -14.92 12.61 -2.75
C SER A 165 -14.49 13.34 -1.48
N GLN A 166 -13.54 12.76 -0.74
CA GLN A 166 -13.02 13.33 0.50
C GLN A 166 -12.29 14.65 0.24
N MET A 167 -11.49 14.74 -0.81
CA MET A 167 -10.79 15.97 -1.19
C MET A 167 -11.74 17.09 -1.62
N ARG A 168 -12.83 16.75 -2.32
CA ARG A 168 -13.89 17.72 -2.68
C ARG A 168 -14.63 18.23 -1.44
N SER A 169 -14.96 17.35 -0.50
CA SER A 169 -15.60 17.74 0.76
C SER A 169 -14.65 18.49 1.71
N ALA A 170 -13.36 18.18 1.63
CA ALA A 170 -12.29 18.84 2.38
C ALA A 170 -11.78 20.11 1.69
N ALA A 171 -12.48 20.63 0.66
CA ALA A 171 -12.16 21.90 0.05
C ALA A 171 -12.32 23.02 1.10
N VAL A 172 -11.26 23.24 1.85
CA VAL A 172 -11.10 24.36 2.76
C VAL A 172 -11.13 25.59 1.86
N GLY A 173 -12.26 26.28 1.80
CA GLY A 173 -12.37 27.51 1.00
C GLY A 173 -11.20 28.43 1.30
N ASN A 174 -10.68 29.13 0.30
CA ASN A 174 -9.41 29.88 0.35
C ASN A 174 -9.17 30.64 1.67
N ARG A 175 -10.23 31.22 2.26
CA ARG A 175 -10.20 31.92 3.55
C ARG A 175 -9.82 31.04 4.75
N ALA A 176 -10.32 29.81 4.83
CA ALA A 176 -10.02 28.89 5.92
C ALA A 176 -8.60 28.30 5.77
N LEU A 177 -8.13 28.10 4.53
CA LEU A 177 -6.75 27.71 4.25
C LEU A 177 -5.77 28.83 4.65
N THR A 178 -6.07 30.08 4.27
CA THR A 178 -5.27 31.25 4.70
C THR A 178 -5.22 31.36 6.23
N ARG A 179 -6.35 31.14 6.94
CA ARG A 179 -6.37 31.17 8.41
C ARG A 179 -5.48 30.08 9.02
N GLN A 180 -5.53 28.86 8.50
CA GLN A 180 -4.69 27.76 8.99
C GLN A 180 -3.20 28.00 8.70
N LEU A 181 -2.87 28.52 7.52
CA LEU A 181 -1.49 28.89 7.18
C LEU A 181 -0.95 30.02 8.08
N VAL A 182 -1.75 31.08 8.29
CA VAL A 182 -1.37 32.17 9.20
C VAL A 182 -1.23 31.66 10.64
N ALA A 183 -2.13 30.79 11.11
CA ALA A 183 -2.02 30.20 12.44
C ALA A 183 -0.75 29.36 12.60
N GLY A 184 -0.44 28.48 11.64
CA GLY A 184 0.78 27.68 11.65
C GLY A 184 2.06 28.52 11.57
N LEU A 185 2.05 29.62 10.80
CA LEU A 185 3.17 30.58 10.76
C LEU A 185 3.34 31.31 12.10
N ARG A 186 2.25 31.69 12.77
CA ARG A 186 2.30 32.33 14.09
C ARG A 186 2.80 31.39 15.18
N GLU A 187 2.42 30.12 15.15
CA GLU A 187 2.92 29.11 16.08
C GLU A 187 4.41 28.82 15.85
N ARG A 188 4.81 28.65 14.59
CA ARG A 188 6.18 28.24 14.24
C ARG A 188 7.19 29.38 14.32
N PHE A 189 6.78 30.62 14.08
CA PHE A 189 7.67 31.79 14.05
C PHE A 189 7.33 32.87 15.08
N GLY A 190 6.38 32.63 15.99
CA GLY A 190 6.08 33.53 17.11
C GLY A 190 5.53 34.92 16.72
N VAL A 191 5.11 35.10 15.46
CA VAL A 191 4.66 36.40 14.95
C VAL A 191 3.35 36.80 15.64
N GLY A 192 3.43 37.75 16.57
CA GLY A 192 2.26 38.33 17.25
C GLY A 192 2.20 38.18 18.77
N LYS A 193 3.20 37.56 19.43
CA LYS A 193 3.34 37.74 20.89
C LYS A 193 3.85 39.15 21.15
N LYS A 194 2.95 40.07 21.55
CA LYS A 194 3.37 41.33 22.17
C LYS A 194 4.22 41.00 23.38
N GLN A 195 5.47 41.44 23.40
CA GLN A 195 6.29 41.43 24.61
C GLN A 195 5.55 42.23 25.67
N HIS A 196 5.10 41.56 26.73
CA HIS A 196 4.75 42.27 27.95
C HIS A 196 6.07 42.80 28.53
N SER A 197 6.28 44.10 28.39
CA SER A 197 7.30 44.83 29.13
C SER A 197 7.00 44.69 30.62
N GLN A 198 7.88 44.01 31.35
CA GLN A 198 7.95 44.11 32.80
C GLN A 198 8.37 45.54 33.14
N THR A 199 7.46 46.32 33.73
CA THR A 199 7.81 47.53 34.46
C THR A 199 8.26 47.13 35.86
N ALA A 200 9.41 47.68 36.24
CA ALA A 200 10.08 47.55 37.54
C ALA A 200 9.23 48.04 38.72
#